data_AF-A0A699RAK8-F1
#
_entry.id   AF-A0A699RAK8-F1
#
_cell.length_a   1.000
_cell.length_b   1.000
_cell.length_c   1.000
_cell.angle_alpha   90.00
_cell.angle_beta   90.00
_cell.angle_gamma   90.00
#
_symmetry.space_group_name_H-M   'P 1'
#
loop_
_entity.id
_entity.type
_entity.pdbx_description
1 polymer ?
#
loop_
_entity_poly.entity_id
_entity_poly.type
_entity_poly.pdbx_seq_one_letter_code
_entity_poly.pdbx_strand_id
1 'polypeptide(L)'
;EAAWVLSNIAAGSIAHKQLIYKSEAVPLLVQLLSTSTFDIKKEVAYVVGNLCVAPAEGSGRSSLIFDHLVAFVRSGCLRGFIDLVRSADIEAARLGLQFMELVLSDIFL
;
A
#
# COMPACT_ATOMS: atom_id res chain seq x y z
N GLU A 1 16.18 0.34 -0.58
CA GLU A 1 16.55 -0.56 0.54
C GLU A 1 15.58 -0.54 1.73
N ALA A 2 15.45 0.54 2.51
CA ALA A 2 14.57 0.52 3.70
C ALA A 2 13.09 0.20 3.36
N ALA A 3 12.55 0.80 2.30
CA ALA A 3 11.19 0.51 1.82
C ALA A 3 11.06 -0.94 1.33
N TRP A 4 12.09 -1.48 0.68
CA TRP A 4 12.12 -2.87 0.23
C TRP A 4 12.10 -3.87 1.41
N VAL A 5 12.89 -3.62 2.45
CA VAL A 5 12.84 -4.44 3.67
C VAL A 5 11.46 -4.36 4.32
N LEU A 6 10.89 -3.15 4.40
CA LEU A 6 9.59 -2.93 5.01
C LEU A 6 8.45 -3.62 4.21
N SER A 7 8.55 -3.66 2.87
CA SER A 7 7.54 -4.31 2.02
C SER A 7 7.50 -5.81 2.25
N ASN A 8 8.67 -6.43 2.46
CA ASN A 8 8.78 -7.85 2.83
C ASN A 8 8.16 -8.14 4.20
N ILE A 9 8.35 -7.27 5.20
CA ILE A 9 7.71 -7.42 6.51
C ILE A 9 6.18 -7.24 6.38
N ALA A 10 5.73 -6.25 5.59
CA ALA A 10 4.31 -6.00 5.33
C ALA A 10 3.63 -7.14 4.54
N ALA A 11 4.37 -7.93 3.77
CA ALA A 11 3.85 -9.12 3.08
C ALA A 11 3.56 -10.28 4.04
N GLY A 12 4.05 -10.22 5.28
CA GLY A 12 3.87 -11.26 6.29
C GLY A 12 2.49 -11.28 6.96
N SER A 13 2.47 -11.72 8.22
CA SER A 13 1.24 -11.92 8.99
C SER A 13 0.49 -10.61 9.30
N ILE A 14 -0.79 -10.72 9.68
CA ILE A 14 -1.61 -9.58 10.13
C ILE A 14 -0.92 -8.86 11.31
N ALA A 15 -0.23 -9.59 12.19
CA ALA A 15 0.50 -9.00 13.31
C ALA A 15 1.64 -8.07 12.84
N HIS A 16 2.39 -8.45 11.80
CA HIS A 16 3.42 -7.58 11.23
C HIS A 16 2.80 -6.31 10.64
N LYS A 17 1.71 -6.45 9.87
CA LYS A 17 0.99 -5.30 9.29
C LYS A 17 0.49 -4.36 10.38
N GLN A 18 -0.07 -4.91 11.46
CA GLN A 18 -0.54 -4.12 12.61
C GLN A 18 0.60 -3.36 13.30
N LEU A 19 1.76 -3.98 13.48
CA LEU A 19 2.93 -3.33 14.07
C LEU A 19 3.41 -2.15 13.21
N ILE A 20 3.47 -2.33 11.89
CA ILE A 20 3.83 -1.25 10.96
C ILE A 20 2.79 -0.13 11.03
N TYR A 21 1.51 -0.45 11.01
CA TYR A 21 0.45 0.55 11.05
C TYR A 21 0.40 1.35 12.36
N LYS A 22 0.70 0.71 13.50
CA LYS A 22 0.81 1.38 14.80
C LYS A 22 2.04 2.27 14.96
N SER A 23 3.01 2.17 14.04
CA SER A 23 4.17 3.06 14.00
C SER A 23 3.86 4.35 13.23
N GLU A 24 4.84 5.24 13.13
CA GLU A 24 4.74 6.47 12.32
C GLU A 24 4.95 6.22 10.80
N ALA A 25 4.90 4.95 10.36
CA ALA A 25 5.15 4.59 8.96
C ALA A 25 4.11 5.18 7.99
N VAL A 26 2.83 5.24 8.37
CA VAL A 26 1.74 5.68 7.48
C VAL A 26 1.99 7.09 6.88
N PRO A 27 2.17 8.16 7.69
CA PRO A 27 2.41 9.50 7.15
C PRO A 27 3.70 9.58 6.33
N LEU A 28 4.76 8.87 6.75
CA LEU A 28 6.03 8.86 6.02
C LEU A 28 5.89 8.18 4.65
N LEU A 29 5.22 7.03 4.57
CA LEU A 29 5.00 6.30 3.31
C LEU A 29 4.19 7.16 2.32
N VAL A 30 3.15 7.86 2.80
CA VAL A 30 2.33 8.74 1.95
C VAL A 30 3.13 9.92 1.42
N GLN A 31 3.96 10.52 2.26
CA GLN A 31 4.87 11.59 1.85
C GLN A 31 5.86 11.11 0.80
N LEU A 32 6.51 9.96 1.03
CA LEU A 32 7.51 9.41 0.12
C LEU A 32 6.88 9.02 -1.23
N LEU A 33 5.69 8.44 -1.22
CA LEU A 33 4.94 8.08 -2.43
C LEU A 33 4.63 9.31 -3.30
N SER A 34 4.50 10.49 -2.69
CA SER A 34 4.19 11.74 -3.39
C SER A 34 5.44 12.48 -3.88
N THR A 35 6.50 12.50 -3.06
CA THR A 35 7.64 13.44 -3.22
C THR A 35 8.94 12.81 -3.70
N SER A 36 9.10 11.48 -3.63
CA SER A 36 10.39 10.82 -3.90
C SER A 36 10.66 10.57 -5.38
N THR A 37 11.85 10.04 -5.69
CA THR A 37 12.17 9.52 -7.03
C THR A 37 11.33 8.29 -7.37
N PHE A 38 11.21 7.99 -8.66
CA PHE A 38 10.37 6.90 -9.16
C PHE A 38 10.66 5.55 -8.48
N ASP A 39 11.93 5.16 -8.36
CA ASP A 39 12.31 3.89 -7.75
C ASP A 39 11.84 3.79 -6.29
N ILE A 40 11.98 4.89 -5.53
CA ILE A 40 11.51 4.95 -4.15
C ILE A 40 9.98 4.89 -4.10
N LYS A 41 9.28 5.61 -4.98
CA LYS A 41 7.81 5.58 -5.06
C LYS A 41 7.29 4.17 -5.34
N LYS A 42 7.94 3.43 -6.26
CA LYS A 42 7.60 2.06 -6.58
C LYS A 42 7.75 1.13 -5.36
N GLU A 43 8.88 1.20 -4.67
CA GLU A 43 9.10 0.41 -3.44
C GLU A 43 8.10 0.74 -2.34
N VAL A 44 7.83 2.03 -2.12
CA VAL A 44 6.83 2.49 -1.14
C VAL A 44 5.42 2.01 -1.51
N ALA A 45 5.08 1.99 -2.79
CA ALA A 45 3.79 1.47 -3.25
C ALA A 45 3.64 -0.03 -2.95
N TYR A 46 4.71 -0.83 -3.05
CA TYR A 46 4.68 -2.22 -2.61
C TYR A 46 4.43 -2.35 -1.11
N VAL A 47 5.04 -1.50 -0.27
CA VAL A 47 4.76 -1.46 1.18
C VAL A 47 3.28 -1.20 1.42
N VAL A 48 2.73 -0.15 0.82
CA VAL A 48 1.34 0.26 1.03
C VAL A 48 0.36 -0.80 0.51
N GLY A 49 0.61 -1.36 -0.67
CA GLY A 49 -0.20 -2.45 -1.23
C GLY A 49 -0.23 -3.67 -0.29
N ASN A 50 0.94 -4.05 0.24
CA ASN A 50 1.03 -5.16 1.18
C ASN A 50 0.33 -4.87 2.51
N LEU A 51 0.30 -3.63 3.01
CA LEU A 51 -0.43 -3.28 4.24
C LEU A 51 -1.95 -3.34 4.09
N CYS A 52 -2.45 -3.15 2.87
CA CYS A 52 -3.87 -3.07 2.56
C CYS A 52 -4.47 -4.37 1.98
N VAL A 53 -3.64 -5.38 1.66
CA VAL A 53 -4.11 -6.68 1.18
C VAL A 53 -4.19 -7.70 2.32
N ALA A 54 -5.27 -8.49 2.37
CA ALA A 54 -5.37 -9.57 3.34
C ALA A 54 -4.43 -10.74 2.97
N PRO A 55 -3.83 -11.44 3.95
CA PRO A 55 -3.09 -12.68 3.69
C PRO A 55 -4.02 -13.76 3.09
N ALA A 56 -3.47 -14.63 2.26
CA ALA A 56 -4.21 -15.71 1.60
C ALA A 56 -4.73 -16.80 2.56
N GLU A 57 -4.25 -16.84 3.81
CA GLU A 57 -4.64 -17.85 4.79
C GLU A 57 -5.98 -17.52 5.46
N GLY A 58 -7.06 -18.04 4.87
CA GLY A 58 -8.25 -18.59 5.55
C GLY A 58 -9.15 -17.67 6.39
N SER A 59 -8.70 -16.50 6.83
CA SER A 59 -9.55 -15.50 7.45
C SER A 59 -10.04 -14.55 6.37
N GLY A 60 -11.36 -14.43 6.18
CA GLY A 60 -11.91 -13.30 5.42
C GLY A 60 -11.29 -11.97 5.87
N ARG A 61 -11.31 -10.96 4.99
CA ARG A 61 -10.65 -9.67 5.23
C ARG A 61 -10.89 -9.18 6.65
N SER A 62 -9.82 -9.09 7.44
CA SER A 62 -9.87 -8.58 8.82
C SER A 62 -10.26 -7.10 8.79
N SER A 63 -11.12 -6.65 9.72
CA SER A 63 -11.50 -5.23 9.88
C SER A 63 -10.27 -4.31 9.94
N LEU A 64 -9.17 -4.81 10.48
CA LEU A 64 -7.89 -4.11 10.55
C LEU A 64 -7.31 -3.74 9.17
N ILE A 65 -7.40 -4.64 8.19
CA ILE A 65 -6.88 -4.37 6.84
C ILE A 65 -7.75 -3.32 6.14
N PHE A 66 -9.05 -3.35 6.38
CA PHE A 66 -9.96 -2.32 5.90
C PHE A 66 -9.65 -0.95 6.54
N ASP A 67 -9.38 -0.91 7.86
CA ASP A 67 -8.97 0.31 8.56
C ASP A 67 -7.67 0.89 7.96
N HIS A 68 -6.68 0.03 7.65
CA HIS A 68 -5.46 0.46 6.95
C HIS A 68 -5.78 1.12 5.61
N LEU A 69 -6.60 0.46 4.79
CA LEU A 69 -6.98 0.95 3.46
C LEU A 69 -7.64 2.33 3.55
N VAL A 70 -8.63 2.48 4.46
CA VAL A 70 -9.32 3.75 4.69
C VAL A 70 -8.35 4.85 5.13
N ALA A 71 -7.41 4.54 6.04
CA ALA A 71 -6.43 5.50 6.50
C ALA A 71 -5.50 5.99 5.37
N PHE A 72 -4.98 5.07 4.55
CA PHE A 72 -4.14 5.42 3.41
C PHE A 72 -4.89 6.26 2.37
N VAL A 73 -6.13 5.90 2.04
CA VAL A 73 -6.97 6.68 1.12
C VAL A 73 -7.20 8.09 1.66
N ARG A 74 -7.59 8.22 2.93
CA ARG A 74 -7.82 9.53 3.58
C ARG A 74 -6.58 10.40 3.67
N SER A 75 -5.40 9.78 3.80
CA SER A 75 -4.12 10.48 3.81
C SER A 75 -3.67 10.99 2.44
N GLY A 76 -4.35 10.61 1.35
CA GLY A 76 -4.07 11.11 0.00
C GLY A 76 -3.12 10.23 -0.83
N CYS A 77 -2.95 8.95 -0.47
CA CYS A 77 -2.06 8.04 -1.21
C CYS A 77 -2.48 7.82 -2.67
N LEU A 78 -3.77 8.02 -3.00
CA LEU A 78 -4.34 7.77 -4.33
C LEU A 78 -3.62 8.53 -5.44
N ARG A 79 -3.17 9.76 -5.18
CA ARG A 79 -2.48 10.54 -6.21
C ARG A 79 -1.18 9.85 -6.63
N GLY A 80 -0.43 9.32 -5.67
CA GLY A 80 0.80 8.59 -5.94
C GLY A 80 0.56 7.31 -6.74
N PHE A 81 -0.51 6.57 -6.43
CA PHE A 81 -0.89 5.38 -7.21
C PHE A 81 -1.35 5.72 -8.63
N ILE A 82 -2.09 6.82 -8.83
CA ILE A 82 -2.48 7.30 -10.17
C ILE A 82 -1.24 7.66 -11.00
N ASP A 83 -0.24 8.30 -10.39
CA ASP A 83 1.01 8.62 -11.07
C ASP A 83 1.77 7.33 -11.48
N LEU A 84 1.72 6.27 -10.66
CA LEU A 84 2.29 4.96 -11.01
C LEU A 84 1.54 4.28 -12.17
N VAL A 85 0.20 4.34 -12.21
CA VAL A 85 -0.61 3.82 -13.34
C VAL A 85 -0.17 4.45 -14.67
N ARG A 86 0.24 5.72 -14.65
CA ARG A 86 0.68 6.47 -15.84
C ARG A 86 2.16 6.26 -16.19
N SER A 87 2.89 5.48 -15.41
CA SER A 87 4.31 5.25 -15.65
C SER A 87 4.55 4.35 -16.87
N ALA A 88 5.70 4.51 -17.52
CA ALA A 88 6.11 3.66 -18.64
C ALA A 88 6.60 2.27 -18.18
N ASP A 89 6.88 2.10 -16.89
CA ASP A 89 7.26 0.83 -16.28
C ASP A 89 6.03 -0.03 -16.06
N ILE A 90 5.96 -1.18 -16.74
CA ILE A 90 4.79 -2.06 -16.75
C ILE A 90 4.47 -2.57 -15.34
N GLU A 91 5.49 -2.87 -14.54
CA GLU A 91 5.32 -3.37 -13.18
C GLU A 91 4.73 -2.31 -12.24
N ALA A 92 5.22 -1.08 -12.30
CA ALA A 92 4.66 0.04 -11.55
C ALA A 92 3.23 0.38 -11.99
N ALA A 93 2.96 0.36 -13.29
CA ALA A 93 1.61 0.57 -13.82
C ALA A 93 0.63 -0.50 -13.33
N ARG A 94 1.06 -1.78 -13.36
CA ARG A 94 0.29 -2.92 -12.84
C ARG A 94 0.04 -2.79 -11.34
N LEU A 95 1.06 -2.46 -10.55
CA LEU A 95 0.93 -2.24 -9.11
C LEU A 95 -0.07 -1.11 -8.80
N GLY A 96 0.01 -0.02 -9.56
CA GLY A 96 -0.94 1.08 -9.51
C GLY A 96 -2.38 0.62 -9.72
N LEU A 97 -2.62 -0.13 -10.80
CA LEU A 97 -3.95 -0.63 -11.15
C LEU A 97 -4.51 -1.60 -10.10
N GLN A 98 -3.69 -2.52 -9.59
CA GLN A 98 -4.12 -3.48 -8.56
C GLN A 98 -4.54 -2.79 -7.27
N PHE A 99 -3.82 -1.73 -6.86
CA PHE A 99 -4.22 -0.97 -5.70
C PHE A 99 -5.52 -0.19 -5.93
N MET A 100 -5.71 0.38 -7.12
CA MET A 100 -6.96 1.06 -7.47
C MET A 100 -8.15 0.09 -7.51
N GLU A 101 -7.95 -1.12 -8.03
CA GLU A 101 -8.97 -2.18 -7.99
C GLU A 101 -9.34 -2.53 -6.55
N LEU A 102 -8.35 -2.74 -5.67
CA LEU A 102 -8.56 -3.00 -4.24
C LEU A 102 -9.40 -1.90 -3.58
N VAL A 103 -9.06 -0.63 -3.81
CA VAL A 103 -9.81 0.53 -3.29
C VAL A 103 -11.26 0.52 -3.77
N LEU A 104 -11.47 0.27 -5.07
CA LEU A 104 -12.80 0.31 -5.67
C LEU A 104 -13.68 -0.87 -5.25
N SER A 105 -13.09 -2.06 -5.13
CA SER A 105 -13.79 -3.28 -4.73
C SER A 105 -14.22 -3.28 -3.26
N ASP A 106 -13.44 -2.64 -2.38
CA ASP A 106 -13.68 -2.75 -0.93
C ASP A 106 -14.36 -1.52 -0.31
N ILE A 107 -14.28 -0.32 -0.92
CA ILE A 107 -14.86 0.90 -0.33
C ILE A 107 -16.25 1.23 -0.89
N PHE A 108 -16.58 0.79 -2.11
CA PHE A 108 -17.82 1.17 -2.80
C PHE A 108 -18.84 0.03 -2.95
N LEU A 109 -18.56 -1.15 -2.38
CA LEU A 109 -19.45 -2.30 -2.30
C LEU A 109 -19.60 -2.72 -0.84
#